data_AF-A0A1I2P375-F1
#
_entry.id   AF-A0A1I2P375-F1
#
_cell.length_a   1.000
_cell.length_b   1.000
_cell.length_c   1.000
_cell.angle_alpha   90.00
_cell.angle_beta   90.00
_cell.angle_gamma   90.00
#
_symmetry.space_group_name_H-M   'P 1'
#
loop_
_entity.id
_entity.type
_entity.pdbx_description
1 polymer ?
#
loop_
_entity_poly.entity_id
_entity_poly.type
_entity_poly.pdbx_seq_one_letter_code
_entity_poly.pdbx_strand_id
1 'polypeptide(L)'
;MNPAELIQHWRFRNHRVQLAHYDSARFFAGLHLLLGVPASVLSTLVGTAIFSTLSKSHTASMPTEDGSIVVQIAVGFLSVLAAILTGLQTFLKNAEQAERHRIAGARFANLKHRIELVATLPPSSDEELRKELLSIESRWAKLREESPTLPTFIWKRIERSLPFEDHQNRYPGLGNLASAK
;
A
#
# COMPACT_ATOMS: atom_id res chain seq x y z
N MET A 1 -2.03 -6.29 33.92
CA MET A 1 -1.70 -7.09 32.72
C MET A 1 -0.35 -7.74 32.97
N ASN A 2 -0.28 -9.07 32.92
CA ASN A 2 1.00 -9.78 33.06
C ASN A 2 1.83 -9.66 31.76
N PRO A 3 3.14 -10.00 31.76
CA PRO A 3 3.98 -9.86 30.56
C PRO A 3 3.48 -10.64 29.34
N ALA A 4 2.88 -11.83 29.55
CA ALA A 4 2.35 -12.65 28.46
C ALA A 4 1.12 -11.99 27.80
N GLU A 5 0.19 -11.48 28.60
CA GLU A 5 -0.98 -10.71 28.12
C GLU A 5 -0.54 -9.45 27.37
N LEU A 6 0.48 -8.73 27.88
CA LEU A 6 1.02 -7.54 27.26
C LEU A 6 1.56 -7.85 25.86
N ILE A 7 2.42 -8.87 25.76
CA ILE A 7 3.02 -9.31 24.49
C ILE A 7 1.95 -9.77 23.51
N GLN A 8 0.94 -10.52 23.97
CA GLN A 8 -0.17 -10.94 23.12
C GLN A 8 -0.95 -9.74 22.56
N HIS A 9 -1.25 -8.76 23.42
CA HIS A 9 -1.95 -7.55 23.01
C HIS A 9 -1.11 -6.70 22.04
N TRP A 10 0.21 -6.61 22.27
CA TRP A 10 1.15 -5.93 21.38
C TRP A 10 1.21 -6.59 20.01
N ARG A 11 1.35 -7.92 19.98
CA ARG A 11 1.35 -8.72 18.75
C ARG A 11 0.07 -8.49 17.95
N PHE A 12 -1.09 -8.54 18.60
CA PHE A 12 -2.40 -8.29 17.97
C PHE A 12 -2.47 -6.90 17.32
N ARG A 13 -2.23 -5.84 18.10
CA ARG A 13 -2.29 -4.46 17.61
C ARG A 13 -1.32 -4.25 16.46
N ASN A 14 -0.10 -4.78 16.59
CA ASN A 14 0.94 -4.67 15.58
C ASN A 14 0.56 -5.42 14.29
N HIS A 15 -0.03 -6.61 14.40
CA HIS A 15 -0.52 -7.39 13.26
C HIS A 15 -1.58 -6.62 12.45
N ARG A 16 -2.54 -5.98 13.14
CA ARG A 16 -3.57 -5.18 12.46
C ARG A 16 -2.97 -4.01 11.68
N VAL A 17 -2.02 -3.28 12.30
CA VAL A 17 -1.33 -2.17 11.63
C VAL A 17 -0.51 -2.67 10.43
N GLN A 18 0.21 -3.79 10.59
CA GLN A 18 0.94 -4.45 9.50
C GLN A 18 0.01 -4.73 8.29
N LEU A 19 -1.13 -5.40 8.52
CA LEU A 19 -2.07 -5.73 7.45
C LEU A 19 -2.66 -4.48 6.80
N ALA A 20 -3.04 -3.48 7.60
CA ALA A 20 -3.58 -2.23 7.09
C ALA A 20 -2.59 -1.52 6.16
N HIS A 21 -1.29 -1.52 6.47
CA HIS A 21 -0.27 -0.98 5.59
C HIS A 21 -0.12 -1.79 4.29
N TYR A 22 -0.11 -3.13 4.35
CA TYR A 22 -0.06 -3.93 3.12
C TYR A 22 -1.29 -3.76 2.22
N ASP A 23 -2.48 -3.66 2.82
CA ASP A 23 -3.71 -3.40 2.08
C ASP A 23 -3.70 -2.01 1.45
N SER A 24 -3.19 -1.00 2.17
CA SER A 24 -3.02 0.35 1.64
C SER A 24 -2.03 0.37 0.49
N ALA A 25 -0.92 -0.37 0.59
CA ALA A 25 0.06 -0.50 -0.47
C ALA A 25 -0.57 -1.06 -1.75
N ARG A 26 -1.36 -2.14 -1.64
CA ARG A 26 -2.09 -2.75 -2.76
C ARG A 26 -3.12 -1.80 -3.37
N PHE A 27 -3.84 -1.07 -2.52
CA PHE A 27 -4.83 -0.09 -2.97
C PHE A 27 -4.19 1.02 -3.82
N PHE A 28 -3.13 1.66 -3.31
CA PHE A 28 -2.45 2.73 -4.05
C PHE A 28 -1.72 2.21 -5.29
N ALA A 29 -1.15 1.00 -5.25
CA ALA A 29 -0.59 0.37 -6.45
C ALA A 29 -1.66 0.16 -7.53
N GLY A 30 -2.85 -0.30 -7.14
CA GLY A 30 -4.01 -0.43 -8.04
C GLY A 30 -4.42 0.90 -8.64
N LEU A 31 -4.53 1.97 -7.85
CA LEU A 31 -4.84 3.31 -8.35
C LEU A 31 -3.79 3.86 -9.32
N HIS A 32 -2.50 3.59 -9.06
CA HIS A 32 -1.44 4.01 -9.96
C HIS A 32 -1.60 3.36 -11.35
N LEU A 33 -1.87 2.05 -11.39
CA LEU A 33 -2.10 1.32 -12.65
C LEU A 33 -3.41 1.74 -13.32
N LEU A 34 -4.47 1.97 -12.54
CA LEU A 34 -5.77 2.40 -13.05
C LEU A 34 -5.71 3.75 -13.79
N LEU A 35 -4.83 4.65 -13.35
CA LEU A 35 -4.62 5.95 -14.02
C LEU A 35 -3.56 5.84 -15.13
N GLY A 36 -2.44 5.17 -14.84
CA GLY A 36 -1.30 5.12 -15.75
C GLY A 36 -1.55 4.30 -17.02
N VAL A 37 -2.20 3.14 -16.91
CA VAL A 37 -2.43 2.27 -18.08
C VAL A 37 -3.33 2.96 -19.11
N PRO A 38 -4.51 3.51 -18.76
CA PRO A 38 -5.32 4.24 -19.73
C PRO A 38 -4.61 5.50 -20.26
N ALA A 39 -3.90 6.24 -19.42
CA ALA A 39 -3.14 7.41 -19.85
C ALA A 39 -2.09 7.05 -20.93
N SER A 40 -1.33 5.97 -20.72
CA SER A 40 -0.33 5.50 -21.68
C SER A 40 -0.97 5.02 -22.99
N VAL A 41 -2.03 4.20 -22.91
CA VAL A 41 -2.73 3.71 -24.12
C VAL A 41 -3.30 4.87 -24.94
N LEU A 42 -3.99 5.81 -24.29
CA LEU A 42 -4.56 6.98 -24.98
C LEU A 42 -3.48 7.86 -25.61
N SER A 43 -2.38 8.10 -24.90
CA SER A 43 -1.24 8.86 -25.43
C SER A 43 -0.63 8.19 -26.66
N THR A 44 -0.48 6.87 -26.65
CA THR A 44 0.00 6.10 -27.81
C THR A 44 -0.96 6.22 -28.99
N LEU A 45 -2.28 6.04 -28.77
CA LEU A 45 -3.29 6.17 -29.83
C LEU A 45 -3.30 7.57 -30.45
N VAL A 46 -3.25 8.62 -29.62
CA VAL A 46 -3.17 10.01 -30.05
C VAL A 46 -1.90 10.25 -30.87
N GLY A 47 -0.74 9.79 -30.38
CA GLY A 47 0.54 9.89 -31.09
C GLY A 47 0.53 9.21 -32.46
N THR A 48 0.00 7.98 -32.53
CA THR A 48 -0.14 7.24 -33.80
C THR A 48 -1.09 7.95 -34.76
N ALA A 49 -2.22 8.48 -34.30
CA ALA A 49 -3.18 9.19 -35.13
C ALA A 49 -2.60 10.49 -35.72
N ILE A 50 -1.87 11.26 -34.90
CA ILE A 50 -1.16 12.47 -35.36
C ILE A 50 -0.11 12.10 -36.42
N PHE A 51 0.72 11.09 -36.17
CA PHE A 51 1.74 10.66 -37.11
C PHE A 51 1.17 10.11 -38.42
N SER A 52 0.05 9.38 -38.37
CA SER A 52 -0.64 8.89 -39.57
C SER A 52 -1.16 10.06 -40.42
N THR A 53 -1.69 11.11 -39.79
CA THR A 53 -2.16 12.31 -40.48
C THR A 53 -1.01 13.07 -41.14
N LEU A 54 0.13 13.22 -40.45
CA LEU A 54 1.35 13.82 -40.99
C LEU A 54 1.99 13.00 -42.12
N SER A 55 1.87 11.68 -42.07
CA SER A 55 2.42 10.80 -43.12
C SER A 55 1.57 10.87 -44.39
N LYS A 56 0.24 10.92 -44.26
CA LYS A 56 -0.69 11.07 -45.37
C LYS A 56 -0.61 12.43 -46.05
N SER A 57 -0.25 13.50 -45.33
CA SER A 57 -0.05 14.82 -45.94
C SER A 57 1.17 14.89 -46.88
N HIS A 58 2.09 13.93 -46.83
CA HIS A 58 3.25 13.84 -47.71
C HIS A 58 3.03 12.93 -48.95
N THR A 59 1.97 12.13 -48.98
CA THR A 59 1.67 11.17 -50.06
C THR A 59 0.25 11.33 -50.58
N ALA A 60 0.09 12.20 -51.59
CA ALA A 60 -1.03 12.30 -52.52
C ALA A 60 -2.40 12.79 -52.00
N SER A 61 -2.80 13.95 -52.55
CA SER A 61 -4.11 14.27 -53.14
C SER A 61 -5.24 13.23 -52.98
N MET A 62 -6.20 13.47 -52.10
CA MET A 62 -7.66 13.51 -52.37
C MET A 62 -8.47 13.53 -51.06
N PRO A 63 -9.61 14.26 -51.02
CA PRO A 63 -10.34 14.54 -49.79
C PRO A 63 -11.45 13.51 -49.53
N THR A 64 -11.51 13.02 -48.30
CA THR A 64 -12.77 12.58 -47.67
C THR A 64 -13.03 13.53 -46.52
N GLU A 65 -13.72 14.64 -46.80
CA GLU A 65 -13.87 15.77 -45.87
C GLU A 65 -14.70 15.44 -44.62
N ASP A 66 -15.63 14.47 -44.69
CA ASP A 66 -16.55 14.21 -43.57
C ASP A 66 -15.95 13.32 -42.46
N GLY A 67 -15.10 12.36 -42.84
CA GLY A 67 -14.43 11.47 -41.88
C GLY A 67 -13.29 12.15 -41.12
N SER A 68 -12.70 13.20 -41.69
CA SER A 68 -11.53 13.88 -41.14
C SER A 68 -11.87 14.69 -39.89
N ILE A 69 -12.99 15.42 -39.88
CA ILE A 69 -13.38 16.27 -38.74
C ILE A 69 -13.73 15.43 -37.51
N VAL A 70 -14.51 14.34 -37.69
CA VAL A 70 -14.88 13.44 -36.58
C VAL A 70 -13.64 12.81 -35.97
N VAL A 71 -12.67 12.38 -36.79
CA VAL A 71 -11.41 11.81 -36.31
C VAL A 71 -10.56 12.87 -35.59
N GLN A 72 -10.47 14.11 -36.10
CA GLN A 72 -9.74 15.19 -35.45
C GLN A 72 -10.33 15.56 -34.08
N ILE A 73 -11.67 15.66 -33.98
CA ILE A 73 -12.37 15.91 -32.71
C ILE A 73 -12.11 14.76 -31.72
N ALA A 74 -12.18 13.51 -32.18
CA ALA A 74 -11.90 12.36 -31.35
C ALA A 74 -10.45 12.36 -30.82
N VAL A 75 -9.47 12.61 -31.69
CA VAL A 75 -8.05 12.71 -31.30
C VAL A 75 -7.82 13.85 -30.29
N GLY A 76 -8.45 15.01 -30.51
CA GLY A 76 -8.40 16.13 -29.57
C GLY A 76 -8.95 15.76 -28.19
N PHE A 77 -10.13 15.11 -28.14
CA PHE A 77 -10.73 14.65 -26.89
C PHE A 77 -9.86 13.60 -26.17
N LEU A 78 -9.36 12.59 -26.88
CA LEU A 78 -8.50 11.55 -26.31
C LEU A 78 -7.18 12.15 -25.78
N SER A 79 -6.64 13.18 -26.44
CA SER A 79 -5.45 13.90 -26.00
C SER A 79 -5.68 14.61 -24.66
N VAL A 80 -6.78 15.35 -24.54
CA VAL A 80 -7.15 16.02 -23.28
C VAL A 80 -7.36 15.00 -22.16
N LEU A 81 -8.05 13.89 -22.44
CA LEU A 81 -8.27 12.83 -21.46
C LEU A 81 -6.94 12.19 -21.01
N ALA A 82 -6.04 11.88 -21.95
CA ALA A 82 -4.72 11.34 -21.63
C ALA A 82 -3.90 12.29 -20.74
N ALA A 83 -3.92 13.59 -21.04
CA ALA A 83 -3.24 14.61 -20.26
C ALA A 83 -3.80 14.72 -18.83
N ILE A 84 -5.13 14.72 -18.67
CA ILE A 84 -5.78 14.75 -17.34
C ILE A 84 -5.37 13.53 -16.52
N LEU A 85 -5.45 12.33 -17.09
CA LEU A 85 -5.11 11.09 -16.39
C LEU A 85 -3.63 11.06 -15.98
N THR A 86 -2.74 11.50 -16.87
CA THR A 86 -1.29 11.63 -16.57
C THR A 86 -1.03 12.65 -15.46
N GLY A 87 -1.72 13.79 -15.52
CA GLY A 87 -1.67 14.82 -14.47
C GLY A 87 -2.11 14.27 -13.12
N LEU A 88 -3.27 13.59 -13.06
CA LEU A 88 -3.76 12.94 -11.84
C LEU A 88 -2.76 11.89 -11.32
N GLN A 89 -2.20 11.05 -12.18
CA GLN A 89 -1.20 10.05 -11.79
C GLN A 89 0.03 10.71 -11.14
N THR A 90 0.49 11.83 -11.70
CA THR A 90 1.68 12.57 -11.23
C THR A 90 1.40 13.31 -9.92
N PHE A 91 0.27 14.01 -9.81
CA PHE A 91 -0.08 14.78 -8.61
C PHE A 91 -0.47 13.90 -7.42
N LEU A 92 -1.18 12.80 -7.65
CA LEU A 92 -1.62 11.90 -6.57
C LEU A 92 -0.49 11.03 -6.01
N LYS A 93 0.62 10.87 -6.75
CA LYS A 93 1.81 10.12 -6.31
C LYS A 93 1.48 8.72 -5.77
N ASN A 94 0.51 8.05 -6.38
CA ASN A 94 0.00 6.75 -5.90
C ASN A 94 1.10 5.68 -5.81
N ALA A 95 2.09 5.67 -6.71
CA ALA A 95 3.22 4.74 -6.63
C ALA A 95 4.10 4.98 -5.40
N GLU A 96 4.39 6.25 -5.08
CA GLU A 96 5.16 6.62 -3.88
C GLU A 96 4.41 6.22 -2.62
N GLN A 97 3.10 6.50 -2.57
CA GLN A 97 2.24 6.12 -1.44
C GLN A 97 2.19 4.60 -1.26
N ALA A 98 2.06 3.85 -2.36
CA ALA A 98 2.10 2.40 -2.33
C ALA A 98 3.40 1.87 -1.71
N GLU A 99 4.54 2.41 -2.14
CA GLU A 99 5.85 2.00 -1.63
C GLU A 99 6.05 2.37 -0.15
N ARG A 100 5.66 3.58 0.26
CA ARG A 100 5.71 4.01 1.66
C ARG A 100 4.90 3.09 2.56
N HIS A 101 3.70 2.71 2.15
CA HIS A 101 2.89 1.75 2.88
C HIS A 101 3.50 0.33 2.86
N ARG A 102 4.09 -0.12 1.75
CA ARG A 102 4.76 -1.43 1.66
C ARG A 102 5.94 -1.53 2.63
N ILE A 103 6.77 -0.49 2.69
CA ILE A 103 7.91 -0.38 3.61
C ILE A 103 7.43 -0.38 5.06
N ALA A 104 6.42 0.43 5.40
CA ALA A 104 5.84 0.45 6.73
C ALA A 104 5.30 -0.93 7.15
N GLY A 105 4.56 -1.59 6.26
CA GLY A 105 4.07 -2.96 6.47
C GLY A 105 5.20 -3.96 6.78
N ALA A 106 6.30 -3.90 6.03
CA ALA A 106 7.47 -4.75 6.28
C ALA A 106 8.15 -4.46 7.62
N ARG A 107 8.26 -3.18 8.00
CA ARG A 107 8.82 -2.78 9.29
C ARG A 107 7.96 -3.27 10.47
N PHE A 108 6.64 -3.15 10.37
CA PHE A 108 5.72 -3.71 11.37
C PHE A 108 5.75 -5.24 11.40
N ALA A 109 5.90 -5.91 10.25
CA ALA A 109 6.09 -7.36 10.21
C ALA A 109 7.35 -7.80 10.96
N ASN A 110 8.46 -7.09 10.78
CA ASN A 110 9.70 -7.36 11.52
C ASN A 110 9.55 -7.12 13.03
N LEU A 111 8.83 -6.06 13.44
CA LEU A 111 8.51 -5.82 14.84
C LEU A 111 7.63 -6.94 15.42
N LYS A 112 6.64 -7.43 14.66
CA LYS A 112 5.78 -8.57 15.05
C LYS A 112 6.63 -9.81 15.30
N HIS A 113 7.54 -10.09 14.37
CA HIS A 113 8.44 -11.22 14.47
C HIS A 113 9.34 -11.13 15.71
N ARG A 114 9.85 -9.94 16.05
CA ARG A 114 10.61 -9.72 17.29
C ARG A 114 9.77 -9.99 18.54
N ILE A 115 8.51 -9.55 18.55
CA ILE A 115 7.55 -9.83 19.64
C ILE A 115 7.31 -11.35 19.77
N GLU A 116 7.11 -12.05 18.64
CA GLU A 116 6.94 -13.51 18.61
C GLU A 116 8.19 -14.24 19.10
N LEU A 117 9.39 -13.74 18.77
CA LEU A 117 10.66 -14.31 19.22
C LEU A 117 10.80 -14.20 20.74
N VAL A 118 10.58 -13.01 21.32
CA VAL A 118 10.62 -12.81 22.79
C VAL A 118 9.59 -13.68 23.51
N ALA A 119 8.43 -13.91 22.89
CA ALA A 119 7.42 -14.78 23.47
C ALA A 119 7.76 -16.28 23.40
N THR A 120 8.51 -16.71 22.37
CA THR A 120 8.89 -18.12 22.17
C THR A 120 10.14 -18.48 22.97
N LEU A 121 11.12 -17.57 22.97
CA LEU A 121 12.43 -17.68 23.59
C LEU A 121 12.60 -16.51 24.56
N PRO A 122 11.92 -16.55 25.73
CA PRO A 122 12.04 -15.48 26.71
C PRO A 122 13.49 -15.37 27.23
N PRO A 123 13.99 -14.15 27.49
CA PRO A 123 15.29 -13.97 28.13
C PRO A 123 15.37 -14.68 29.49
N SER A 124 16.58 -15.05 29.89
CA SER A 124 16.83 -15.87 31.08
C SER A 124 16.59 -15.13 32.40
N SER A 125 16.46 -13.79 32.35
CA SER A 125 16.21 -12.96 33.53
C SER A 125 15.13 -11.89 33.26
N ASP A 126 14.45 -11.50 34.33
CA ASP A 126 13.41 -10.46 34.28
C ASP A 126 13.95 -9.10 33.80
N GLU A 127 15.20 -8.76 34.16
CA GLU A 127 15.83 -7.51 33.75
C GLU A 127 16.12 -7.49 32.23
N GLU A 128 16.59 -8.61 31.66
CA GLU A 128 16.78 -8.74 30.22
C GLU A 128 15.45 -8.70 29.46
N LEU A 129 14.41 -9.37 29.99
CA LEU A 129 13.06 -9.30 29.42
C LEU A 129 12.54 -7.86 29.42
N ARG A 130 12.68 -7.15 30.53
CA ARG A 130 12.29 -5.73 30.64
C ARG A 130 13.02 -4.87 29.60
N LYS A 131 14.33 -5.05 29.44
CA LYS A 131 15.14 -4.33 28.45
C LYS A 131 14.68 -4.59 27.02
N GLU A 132 14.38 -5.84 26.67
CA GLU A 132 13.86 -6.19 25.35
C GLU A 132 12.47 -5.60 25.09
N LEU A 133 11.58 -5.61 26.08
CA LEU A 133 10.25 -5.01 25.96
C LEU A 133 10.33 -3.49 25.75
N LEU A 134 11.19 -2.79 26.49
CA LEU A 134 11.43 -1.35 26.30
C LEU A 134 12.03 -1.03 24.93
N SER A 135 12.92 -1.90 24.43
CA SER A 135 13.47 -1.77 23.07
C SER A 135 12.38 -1.92 21.99
N ILE A 136 11.51 -2.91 22.14
CA ILE A 136 10.33 -3.10 21.25
C ILE A 136 9.41 -1.89 21.32
N GLU A 137 9.11 -1.37 22.50
CA GLU A 137 8.25 -0.20 22.68
C GLU A 137 8.83 1.05 21.99
N SER A 138 10.11 1.33 22.22
CA SER A 138 10.82 2.45 21.59
C SER A 138 10.79 2.34 20.06
N ARG A 139 11.08 1.14 19.54
CA ARG A 139 11.03 0.89 18.09
C ARG A 139 9.62 1.04 17.54
N TRP A 140 8.61 0.57 18.26
CA TRP A 140 7.21 0.72 17.86
C TRP A 140 6.79 2.19 17.82
N ALA A 141 7.19 2.99 18.82
CA ALA A 141 6.91 4.42 18.83
C ALA A 141 7.48 5.12 17.58
N LYS A 142 8.76 4.88 17.27
CA LYS A 142 9.39 5.41 16.04
C LYS A 142 8.65 4.98 14.77
N LEU A 143 8.26 3.70 14.68
CA LEU A 143 7.51 3.23 13.52
C LEU A 143 6.16 3.95 13.35
N ARG A 144 5.46 4.27 14.44
CA ARG A 144 4.20 5.03 14.35
C ARG A 144 4.40 6.46 13.89
N GLU A 145 5.51 7.09 14.28
CA GLU A 145 5.86 8.46 13.85
C GLU A 145 6.29 8.51 12.38
N GLU A 146 7.07 7.53 11.92
CA GLU A 146 7.61 7.51 10.55
C GLU A 146 6.60 6.98 9.50
N SER A 147 5.57 6.26 9.94
CA SER A 147 4.65 5.58 9.02
C SER A 147 3.60 6.54 8.42
N PRO A 148 3.22 6.36 7.14
CA PRO A 148 2.15 7.14 6.54
C PRO A 148 0.80 6.84 7.21
N THR A 149 -0.09 7.83 7.23
CA THR A 149 -1.44 7.68 7.76
C THR A 149 -2.23 6.62 7.02
N LEU A 150 -2.90 5.73 7.75
CA LEU A 150 -3.74 4.69 7.18
C LEU A 150 -5.09 5.26 6.69
N PRO A 151 -5.56 4.90 5.48
CA PRO A 151 -6.90 5.23 5.04
C PRO A 151 -7.97 4.64 5.97
N THR A 152 -8.92 5.47 6.40
CA THR A 152 -9.93 5.08 7.41
C THR A 152 -10.77 3.89 6.99
N PHE A 153 -11.12 3.79 5.70
CA PHE A 153 -11.92 2.67 5.20
C PHE A 153 -11.15 1.33 5.26
N ILE A 154 -9.84 1.35 5.02
CA ILE A 154 -8.98 0.17 5.16
C ILE A 154 -8.86 -0.19 6.63
N TRP A 155 -8.60 0.79 7.50
CA TRP A 155 -8.51 0.55 8.93
C TRP A 155 -9.80 -0.09 9.47
N LYS A 156 -10.96 0.51 9.20
CA LYS A 156 -12.28 -0.02 9.59
C LYS A 156 -12.53 -1.44 9.08
N ARG A 157 -12.10 -1.75 7.85
CA ARG A 157 -12.19 -3.11 7.30
C ARG A 157 -11.34 -4.09 8.12
N ILE A 158 -10.09 -3.73 8.43
CA ILE A 158 -9.18 -4.56 9.23
C ILE A 158 -9.71 -4.76 10.65
N GLU A 159 -10.29 -3.74 11.30
CA GLU A 159 -10.86 -3.90 12.65
C GLU A 159 -12.00 -4.92 12.67
N ARG A 160 -12.85 -4.89 11.64
CA ARG A 160 -13.98 -5.82 11.50
C ARG A 160 -13.53 -7.23 11.13
N SER A 161 -12.48 -7.37 10.31
CA SER A 161 -12.02 -8.67 9.83
C SER A 161 -11.10 -9.40 10.80
N LEU A 162 -10.52 -8.69 11.77
CA LEU A 162 -9.60 -9.27 12.75
C LEU A 162 -9.90 -8.76 14.17
N PRO A 163 -11.00 -9.22 14.79
CA PRO A 163 -11.26 -9.06 16.22
C PRO A 163 -10.15 -9.65 17.09
N PHE A 164 -10.09 -9.23 18.35
CA PHE A 164 -9.05 -9.70 19.27
C PHE A 164 -9.20 -11.18 19.59
N GLU A 165 -10.43 -11.63 19.81
CA GLU A 165 -10.80 -13.01 20.14
C GLU A 165 -10.40 -13.96 19.00
N ASP A 166 -10.72 -13.59 17.76
CA ASP A 166 -10.35 -14.35 16.57
C ASP A 166 -8.83 -14.43 16.39
N HIS A 167 -8.13 -13.31 16.62
CA HIS A 167 -6.68 -13.30 16.57
C HIS A 167 -6.08 -14.20 17.66
N GLN A 168 -6.61 -14.15 18.89
CA GLN A 168 -6.16 -15.00 19.98
C GLN A 168 -6.37 -16.49 19.69
N ASN A 169 -7.52 -16.87 19.10
CA ASN A 169 -7.81 -18.24 18.72
C ASN A 169 -6.87 -18.73 17.60
N ARG A 170 -6.58 -17.87 16.63
CA ARG A 170 -5.72 -18.21 15.47
C ARG A 170 -4.23 -18.17 15.80
N TYR A 171 -3.85 -17.34 16.76
CA TYR A 171 -2.49 -17.08 17.17
C TYR A 171 -2.37 -17.16 18.70
N PRO A 172 -2.53 -18.37 19.28
CA PRO A 172 -2.50 -18.54 20.72
C PRO A 172 -1.18 -18.04 21.32
N GLY A 173 -1.27 -17.59 22.58
CA GLY A 173 -0.11 -17.15 23.34
C GLY A 173 0.93 -18.27 23.42
N LEU A 174 2.18 -17.94 23.12
CA LEU A 174 3.29 -18.87 23.23
C LEU A 174 3.47 -19.18 24.73
N GLY A 175 3.05 -20.37 25.14
CA GLY A 175 2.87 -20.75 26.55
C GLY A 175 4.12 -20.70 27.43
N ASN A 176 5.30 -20.48 26.85
CA ASN A 176 6.57 -20.52 27.58
C ASN A 176 6.74 -19.36 28.57
N LEU A 177 6.13 -18.20 28.34
CA LEU A 177 6.15 -17.07 29.30
C LEU A 177 5.25 -17.29 30.53
N ALA A 178 4.24 -18.16 30.43
CA ALA A 178 3.37 -18.51 31.56
C ALA A 178 3.99 -19.63 32.42
N SER A 179 4.82 -20.49 31.82
CA SER A 179 5.49 -21.61 32.50
C SER A 179 6.85 -21.27 33.11
N ALA A 180 7.40 -20.08 32.86
CA ALA A 180 8.70 -19.64 33.38
C ALA A 180 8.64 -19.05 34.81
N LYS A 181 7.57 -19.32 35.56
CA LYS A 181 7.42 -18.93 36.97
C LYS A 181 7.69 -20.10 37.91
#